data_AF-A0AAP0Z7K3-F1
#
_entry.id   AF-A0AAP0Z7K3-F1
#
_cell.length_a   1.000
_cell.length_b   1.000
_cell.length_c   1.000
_cell.angle_alpha   90.00
_cell.angle_beta   90.00
_cell.angle_gamma   90.00
#
_symmetry.space_group_name_H-M   'P 1'
#
loop_
_entity.id
_entity.type
_entity.pdbx_description
1 polymer ?
#
loop_
_entity_poly.entity_id
_entity_poly.type
_entity_poly.pdbx_seq_one_letter_code
_entity_poly.pdbx_strand_id
1 'polypeptide(L)'
;MEPKAGDTIRIVRDTHWRGVEVLTFTLEIYRHTLGYFASEDDRIASRFTALSDPDLYGDGPESKDDYISNYGPYRTHQIPMYEIISSSE
;
A
#
# COMPACT_ATOMS: atom_id res chain seq x y z
N MET A 1 13.23 6.71 -0.98
CA MET A 1 13.77 5.35 -0.98
C MET A 1 12.79 4.49 -1.76
N GLU A 2 13.25 3.69 -2.71
CA GLU A 2 12.37 2.77 -3.43
C GLU A 2 12.15 1.52 -2.58
N PRO A 3 10.92 0.99 -2.47
CA PRO A 3 10.65 -0.22 -1.70
C PRO A 3 11.27 -1.45 -2.35
N LYS A 4 11.93 -2.29 -1.56
CA LYS A 4 12.47 -3.59 -1.98
C LYS A 4 12.02 -4.71 -1.04
N ALA A 5 12.21 -5.95 -1.48
CA ALA A 5 11.96 -7.12 -0.64
C ALA A 5 12.88 -7.08 0.60
N GLY A 6 12.32 -7.41 1.76
CA GLY A 6 12.99 -7.32 3.06
C GLY A 6 12.81 -5.99 3.78
N ASP A 7 12.37 -4.93 3.09
CA ASP A 7 12.03 -3.67 3.76
C ASP A 7 10.79 -3.83 4.64
N THR A 8 10.69 -3.04 5.72
CA THR A 8 9.46 -2.95 6.51
C THR A 8 8.73 -1.66 6.16
N ILE A 9 7.45 -1.78 5.83
CA ILE A 9 6.57 -0.64 5.65
C ILE A 9 5.66 -0.45 6.87
N ARG A 10 5.29 0.80 7.12
CA ARG A 10 4.30 1.22 8.10
C ARG A 10 3.12 1.85 7.39
N ILE A 11 1.92 1.38 7.74
CA ILE A 11 0.66 1.92 7.25
C ILE A 11 -0.09 2.51 8.43
N VAL A 12 -0.54 3.76 8.29
CA VAL A 12 -1.37 4.43 9.27
C VAL A 12 -2.78 4.50 8.71
N ARG A 13 -3.74 3.82 9.35
CA ARG A 13 -5.15 3.82 8.94
C ARG A 13 -6.00 4.50 10.00
N ASP A 14 -6.77 5.49 9.59
CA ASP A 14 -7.82 6.05 10.44
C ASP A 14 -9.09 5.19 10.29
N THR A 15 -9.40 4.42 11.32
CA THR A 15 -10.59 3.57 11.34
C THR A 15 -11.86 4.35 11.70
N HIS A 16 -11.79 5.68 11.80
CA HIS A 16 -12.84 6.63 12.17
C HIS A 16 -13.38 6.44 13.61
N TRP A 17 -13.89 5.25 13.92
CA TRP A 17 -14.57 4.93 15.19
C TRP A 17 -13.69 4.19 16.20
N ARG A 18 -12.60 3.51 15.77
CA ARG A 18 -11.60 2.92 16.70
C ARG A 18 -10.34 3.76 16.85
N GLY A 19 -10.27 4.89 16.15
CA GLY A 19 -9.10 5.77 16.10
C GLY A 19 -8.06 5.34 15.07
N VAL A 20 -6.82 5.78 15.29
CA VAL A 20 -5.70 5.56 14.38
C VAL A 20 -5.04 4.23 14.69
N GLU A 21 -5.00 3.34 13.70
CA GLU A 21 -4.29 2.07 13.74
C GLU A 21 -2.97 2.21 12.99
N VAL A 22 -1.89 1.71 13.59
CA VAL A 22 -0.55 1.68 12.99
C VAL A 22 -0.17 0.23 12.77
N LEU A 23 -0.03 -0.14 11.51
CA LEU A 23 0.30 -1.50 11.07
C LEU A 23 1.69 -1.52 10.45
N THR A 24 2.44 -2.59 10.68
CA THR A 24 3.77 -2.80 10.10
C THR A 24 3.83 -4.12 9.38
N PHE A 25 4.36 -4.11 8.15
CA PHE A 25 4.47 -5.31 7.31
C PHE A 25 5.85 -5.39 6.68
N THR A 26 6.40 -6.60 6.62
CA THR A 26 7.64 -6.87 5.88
C THR A 26 7.31 -7.17 4.43
N LEU A 27 8.00 -6.49 3.52
CA LEU A 27 7.85 -6.68 2.10
C LEU A 27 8.52 -7.94 1.61
N GLU A 28 7.87 -8.63 0.70
CA GLU A 28 8.38 -9.82 0.04
C GLU A 28 7.93 -9.89 -1.42
N ILE A 29 8.60 -10.74 -2.19
CA ILE A 29 8.21 -11.03 -3.57
C ILE A 29 7.36 -12.29 -3.57
N TYR A 30 6.12 -12.17 -4.01
CA TYR A 30 5.23 -13.30 -4.27
C TYR A 30 4.75 -13.26 -5.72
N ARG A 31 4.97 -14.36 -6.46
CA ARG A 31 4.61 -14.48 -7.89
C ARG A 31 5.05 -13.28 -8.75
N HIS A 32 6.28 -12.82 -8.54
CA HIS A 32 6.89 -11.67 -9.25
C HIS A 32 6.33 -10.28 -8.89
N THR A 33 5.54 -10.17 -7.81
CA THR A 33 5.00 -8.91 -7.33
C THR A 33 5.55 -8.59 -5.94
N LEU A 34 5.95 -7.34 -5.73
CA LEU A 34 6.37 -6.82 -4.42
C LEU A 34 5.14 -6.41 -3.61
N GLY A 35 5.10 -6.79 -2.34
CA GLY A 35 3.94 -6.61 -1.48
C GLY A 35 4.14 -7.31 -0.14
N TYR A 36 3.05 -7.63 0.55
CA TYR A 36 3.10 -8.28 1.86
C TYR A 36 1.89 -9.21 2.09
N PHE A 37 2.07 -10.18 2.98
CA PHE A 37 0.95 -10.87 3.63
C PHE A 37 0.63 -10.16 4.95
N ALA A 38 -0.65 -9.88 5.20
CA ALA A 38 -1.07 -9.20 6.43
C ALA A 38 -1.06 -10.14 7.66
N SER A 39 -1.09 -11.45 7.43
CA SER A 39 -1.03 -12.49 8.45
C SER A 39 -0.50 -13.82 7.88
N GLU A 40 -0.19 -14.79 8.74
CA GLU A 40 0.19 -16.14 8.30
C GLU A 40 -0.99 -16.88 7.65
N ASP A 41 -2.21 -16.66 8.13
CA ASP A 41 -3.41 -17.23 7.52
C ASP A 41 -3.60 -16.70 6.09
N ASP A 42 -3.30 -15.42 5.84
CA ASP A 42 -3.30 -14.85 4.49
C ASP A 42 -2.24 -15.50 3.59
N ARG A 43 -1.07 -15.84 4.14
CA ARG A 43 -0.03 -16.59 3.42
C ARG A 43 -0.54 -17.96 3.02
N ILE A 44 -1.13 -18.71 3.95
CA ILE A 44 -1.71 -20.05 3.70
C ILE A 44 -2.81 -19.97 2.65
N ALA A 45 -3.68 -18.95 2.74
CA ALA A 45 -4.76 -18.71 1.79
C ALA A 45 -4.30 -18.07 0.47
N SER A 46 -3.01 -17.76 0.31
CA SER A 46 -2.45 -17.02 -0.84
C SER A 46 -3.11 -15.64 -1.07
N ARG A 47 -3.57 -14.98 -0.01
CA ARG A 47 -4.14 -13.63 -0.03
C ARG A 47 -3.02 -12.58 0.12
N PHE A 48 -2.40 -12.26 -0.99
CA PHE A 48 -1.29 -11.31 -1.05
C PHE A 48 -1.77 -9.89 -1.34
N THR A 49 -1.22 -8.89 -0.62
CA THR A 49 -1.48 -7.48 -0.90
C THR A 49 -0.28 -6.90 -1.66
N ALA A 50 -0.48 -6.56 -2.93
CA ALA A 50 0.56 -5.95 -3.75
C ALA A 50 0.81 -4.49 -3.32
N LEU A 51 2.03 -3.99 -3.45
CA LEU A 51 2.30 -2.56 -3.18
C LEU A 51 1.57 -1.63 -4.13
N SER A 52 1.23 -2.09 -5.33
CA SER A 52 0.43 -1.35 -6.32
C SER A 52 -1.07 -1.34 -6.01
N ASP A 53 -1.50 -1.90 -4.88
CA ASP A 53 -2.90 -1.92 -4.48
C ASP A 53 -3.42 -0.47 -4.30
N PRO A 54 -4.52 -0.07 -4.96
CA PRO A 54 -5.08 1.27 -4.82
C PRO A 54 -5.39 1.67 -3.38
N ASP A 55 -5.69 0.73 -2.47
CA ASP A 55 -5.97 1.01 -1.06
C ASP A 55 -4.74 1.50 -0.28
N LEU A 56 -3.55 1.41 -0.89
CA LEU A 56 -2.30 1.93 -0.36
C LEU A 56 -1.93 3.32 -0.89
N TYR A 57 -2.77 3.92 -1.73
CA TYR A 57 -2.57 5.23 -2.31
C TYR A 57 -3.71 6.18 -1.95
N GLY A 58 -3.35 7.45 -1.75
CA GLY A 58 -4.28 8.49 -1.35
C GLY A 58 -3.98 9.81 -2.05
N ASP A 59 -4.88 10.78 -1.84
CA ASP A 59 -4.74 12.09 -2.45
C ASP A 59 -3.55 12.84 -1.85
N GLY A 60 -2.59 13.17 -2.72
CA GLY A 60 -1.50 14.08 -2.39
C GLY A 60 -1.91 15.55 -2.55
N PRO A 61 -1.01 16.49 -2.21
CA PRO A 61 -1.30 17.93 -2.34
C PRO A 61 -1.66 18.38 -3.76
N GLU A 62 -1.20 17.64 -4.77
CA GLU A 62 -1.43 17.93 -6.19
C GLU A 62 -2.49 17.03 -6.84
N SER A 63 -3.19 16.23 -6.03
CA SER A 63 -4.26 15.37 -6.52
C SER A 63 -5.46 16.17 -6.98
N LYS A 64 -6.03 15.77 -8.12
CA LYS A 64 -7.19 16.41 -8.75
C LYS A 64 -8.13 15.34 -9.27
N ASP A 65 -9.41 15.66 -9.27
CA ASP A 65 -10.41 14.93 -10.06
C ASP A 65 -10.18 15.18 -11.54
N ASP A 66 -10.18 14.11 -12.32
CA ASP A 66 -10.16 14.19 -13.78
C ASP A 66 -10.96 13.04 -14.40
N TYR A 67 -11.15 13.08 -15.73
CA TYR A 67 -11.93 12.11 -16.47
C TYR A 67 -11.27 11.75 -17.80
N ILE A 68 -11.10 10.44 -18.04
CA ILE A 68 -10.71 9.92 -19.36
C ILE A 68 -11.90 9.17 -19.95
N SER A 69 -12.25 9.51 -21.20
CA SER A 69 -13.30 8.81 -21.95
C SER A 69 -13.00 7.31 -22.00
N ASN A 70 -13.99 6.48 -21.65
CA ASN A 70 -13.93 5.01 -21.50
C ASN A 70 -13.17 4.47 -20.28
N TYR A 71 -12.49 5.31 -19.49
CA TYR A 71 -11.86 4.91 -18.22
C TYR A 71 -12.68 5.37 -17.00
N GLY A 72 -13.44 6.47 -17.14
CA GLY A 72 -14.24 7.01 -16.06
C GLY A 72 -13.51 8.09 -15.26
N PRO A 73 -14.10 8.52 -14.13
CA PRO A 73 -13.47 9.47 -13.23
C PRO A 73 -12.28 8.82 -12.52
N TYR A 74 -11.22 9.60 -12.30
CA TYR A 74 -10.02 9.15 -11.60
C TYR A 74 -9.37 10.31 -10.82
N ARG A 75 -8.45 9.95 -9.92
CA ARG A 75 -7.65 10.92 -9.14
C ARG A 75 -6.21 10.93 -9.66
N THR A 76 -5.70 12.11 -10.00
CA THR A 76 -4.31 12.26 -10.45
C THR A 76 -3.33 12.29 -9.28
N HIS A 77 -2.05 12.01 -9.54
CA HIS A 77 -0.93 12.23 -8.59
C HIS A 77 -1.14 11.65 -7.19
N GLN A 78 -1.79 10.48 -7.09
CA GLN A 78 -1.93 9.81 -5.82
C GLN A 78 -0.56 9.42 -5.27
N ILE A 79 -0.40 9.57 -3.96
CA ILE A 79 0.85 9.27 -3.25
C ILE A 79 0.68 8.03 -2.37
N PRO A 80 1.78 7.28 -2.13
CA PRO A 80 1.74 6.18 -1.17
C PRO A 80 1.33 6.66 0.22
N MET A 81 0.40 5.94 0.85
CA MET A 81 -0.06 6.16 2.23
C MET A 81 0.69 5.26 3.23
N TYR A 82 1.86 4.76 2.83
CA TYR A 82 2.75 3.96 3.64
C TYR A 82 4.15 4.56 3.66
N GLU A 83 4.89 4.27 4.72
CA GLU A 83 6.27 4.72 4.92
C GLU A 83 7.20 3.51 5.02
N ILE A 84 8.38 3.57 4.40
CA ILE A 84 9.42 2.57 4.58
C ILE A 84 10.22 2.94 5.83
N ILE A 85 10.16 2.10 6.86
CA ILE A 85 10.73 2.40 8.20
C ILE A 85 12.04 1.65 8.50
N SER A 86 12.34 0.58 7.76
CA SER A 86 13.64 -0.10 7.82
C SER A 86 13.97 -0.63 6.44
N SER A 87 15.21 -0.40 5.99
CA SER A 87 15.72 -1.11 4.83
C SER A 87 16.58 -2.27 5.28
N SER A 88 16.29 -3.49 4.79
CA SER A 88 17.26 -4.57 4.94
C SER A 88 18.45 -4.22 4.04
N GLU A 89 19.64 -4.01 4.60
CA GLU A 89 20.87 -3.71 3.86
C GLU A 89 21.09 -4.66 2.69
#